data_AF-A0AAU6FUC9-F1
#
_entry.id   AF-A0AAU6FUC9-F1
#
_cell.length_a   1.000
_cell.length_b   1.000
_cell.length_c   1.000
_cell.angle_alpha   90.00
_cell.angle_beta   90.00
_cell.angle_gamma   90.00
#
_symmetry.space_group_name_H-M   'P 1'
#
loop_
_entity.id
_entity.type
_entity.pdbx_description
1 polymer ?
#
loop_
_entity_poly.entity_id
_entity_poly.type
_entity_poly.pdbx_seq_one_letter_code
_entity_poly.pdbx_strand_id
1 'polypeptide(L)'
;MTADRLPPVAPEVTATLVEELSPRLRKRLDAMVTKLAARPTHRDGDTVTIAVDDDTELRLHAPGGVVATADGIVCGCLLAPACAHRAAAACAAPTADPAPEHADQSTPPTYEPDSATATAPGPTPDTASPPDVALPVQRAAADALWAAGAAVLEAGVDGAGAVTQSALLRAAHTARLQQLPRAAGAALSVVTLLRAARAGDPSYRTADLVTALAELLGTAHRVGTASGAELAAVRGRARRPYSADGSLRLYGLFTEPVVTDSGHGGVRTWVAGSDGRLFTVGDVAPGGVGRALGVADRAVRLGDSALTHRELGRAGLAVSGATVSPDGRLGAGKGVKAVTARGAAWTEPPLAALWDTPPSEQAARALRSTSRYGDQDGGGSDLLFLDVELLGAVRESGGTCLLARCEGGVPVAGAPAEAWVRLTVADDDPALAHRDNLMLLATAPGTRLRIIGRLVPALHPRLTLLACSHPTGAGTIDFGLDRLRRADLPDPTAPAHLAPPQPGESGAQSPLYLLERRVEQTVPAGRAALGMLGDVTAEARRIRRAGLPTAAGLLTALCASAAQRDRDLFGRLLPADTDGFATYWLASARYTAAVAESLCAAAWGPAQEVPSAAPSDLEQEPRPTYR
;
A
#
# COMPACT_ATOMS: atom_id res chain seq x y z
N MET A 1 20.49 13.92 -13.82
CA MET A 1 20.68 13.33 -15.16
C MET A 1 19.32 12.86 -15.70
N THR A 2 18.47 13.78 -16.13
CA THR A 2 17.05 13.54 -16.47
C THR A 2 16.70 13.86 -17.94
N ALA A 3 17.72 14.04 -18.79
CA ALA A 3 17.57 14.59 -20.14
C ALA A 3 16.93 13.63 -21.17
N ASP A 4 16.91 12.31 -20.90
CA ASP A 4 16.53 11.29 -21.90
C ASP A 4 15.14 10.66 -21.70
N ARG A 5 14.28 11.22 -20.82
CA ARG A 5 12.94 10.66 -20.58
C ARG A 5 11.88 11.36 -21.43
N LEU A 6 11.07 10.56 -22.13
CA LEU A 6 9.84 11.02 -22.78
C LEU A 6 8.90 11.70 -21.77
N PRO A 7 8.16 12.74 -22.18
CA PRO A 7 7.19 13.38 -21.31
C PRO A 7 6.06 12.39 -20.96
N PRO A 8 5.52 12.41 -19.73
CA PRO A 8 4.35 11.62 -19.39
C PRO A 8 3.16 11.90 -20.32
N VAL A 9 2.41 10.85 -20.65
CA VAL A 9 1.24 10.91 -21.54
C VAL A 9 -0.01 10.55 -20.76
N ALA A 10 -1.09 11.30 -20.95
CA ALA A 10 -2.37 11.03 -20.33
C ALA A 10 -2.90 9.61 -20.71
N PRO A 11 -3.47 8.84 -19.76
CA PRO A 11 -3.97 7.49 -19.99
C PRO A 11 -4.89 7.37 -21.22
N GLU A 12 -5.85 8.28 -21.33
CA GLU A 12 -6.84 8.32 -22.41
C GLU A 12 -6.21 8.58 -23.78
N VAL A 13 -5.14 9.38 -23.86
CA VAL A 13 -4.43 9.64 -25.12
C VAL A 13 -3.82 8.36 -25.66
N THR A 14 -3.17 7.57 -24.80
CA THR A 14 -2.61 6.27 -25.20
C THR A 14 -3.70 5.31 -25.67
N ALA A 15 -4.81 5.24 -24.93
CA ALA A 15 -5.93 4.36 -25.27
C ALA A 15 -6.56 4.70 -26.63
N THR A 16 -6.78 5.99 -26.91
CA THR A 16 -7.34 6.49 -28.17
C THR A 16 -6.41 6.19 -29.35
N LEU A 17 -5.12 6.50 -29.23
CA LEU A 17 -4.16 6.28 -30.31
C LEU A 17 -4.02 4.80 -30.72
N VAL A 18 -4.12 3.86 -29.77
CA VAL A 18 -4.09 2.42 -30.07
C VAL A 18 -5.40 1.95 -30.69
N GLU A 19 -6.53 2.55 -30.33
CA GLU A 19 -7.85 2.25 -30.89
C GLU A 19 -7.94 2.58 -32.38
N GLU A 20 -7.40 3.73 -32.78
CA GLU A 20 -7.43 4.19 -34.17
C GLU A 20 -6.61 3.30 -35.11
N LEU A 21 -5.73 2.44 -34.57
CA LEU A 21 -4.94 1.52 -35.38
C LEU A 21 -5.78 0.38 -35.95
N SER A 22 -5.53 0.08 -37.23
CA SER A 22 -6.03 -1.14 -37.85
C SER A 22 -5.48 -2.41 -37.16
N PRO A 23 -6.18 -3.56 -37.24
CA PRO A 23 -5.73 -4.81 -36.63
C PRO A 23 -4.30 -5.22 -37.03
N ARG A 24 -3.93 -4.94 -38.29
CA ARG A 24 -2.58 -5.22 -38.81
C ARG A 24 -1.50 -4.37 -38.13
N LEU A 25 -1.80 -3.09 -37.86
CA LEU A 25 -0.87 -2.19 -37.16
C LEU A 25 -0.78 -2.50 -35.67
N ARG A 26 -1.91 -2.84 -35.02
CA ARG A 26 -1.93 -3.30 -33.63
C ARG A 26 -1.01 -4.50 -33.41
N LYS A 27 -1.01 -5.48 -34.33
CA LYS A 27 -0.13 -6.65 -34.27
C LYS A 27 1.36 -6.31 -34.29
N ARG A 28 1.75 -5.15 -34.82
CA ARG A 28 3.14 -4.69 -34.93
C ARG A 28 3.53 -3.67 -33.86
N LEU A 29 2.60 -3.28 -32.99
CA LEU A 29 2.78 -2.17 -32.07
C LEU A 29 3.92 -2.40 -31.07
N ASP A 30 3.97 -3.57 -30.42
CA ASP A 30 5.03 -3.87 -29.43
C ASP A 30 6.43 -3.79 -30.04
N ALA A 31 6.64 -4.35 -31.23
CA ALA A 31 7.91 -4.25 -31.94
C ALA A 31 8.28 -2.79 -32.26
N MET A 32 7.28 -1.95 -32.58
CA MET A 32 7.50 -0.53 -32.83
C MET A 32 7.81 0.23 -31.54
N VAL A 33 7.17 -0.10 -30.42
CA VAL A 33 7.48 0.46 -29.09
C VAL A 33 8.94 0.19 -28.74
N THR A 34 9.41 -1.05 -28.87
CA THR A 34 10.82 -1.41 -28.62
C THR A 34 11.76 -0.65 -29.54
N LYS A 35 11.44 -0.57 -30.84
CA LYS A 35 12.27 0.15 -31.82
C LYS A 35 12.36 1.64 -31.50
N LEU A 36 11.24 2.27 -31.14
CA LEU A 36 11.16 3.70 -30.85
C LEU A 36 11.86 4.04 -29.54
N ALA A 37 11.72 3.21 -28.51
CA ALA A 37 12.37 3.41 -27.21
C ALA A 37 13.91 3.39 -27.29
N ALA A 38 14.48 2.73 -28.31
CA ALA A 38 15.92 2.71 -28.56
C ALA A 38 16.43 3.92 -29.36
N ARG A 39 15.54 4.83 -29.80
CA ARG A 39 15.93 6.03 -30.56
C ARG A 39 16.30 7.17 -29.60
N PRO A 40 17.32 7.99 -29.93
CA PRO A 40 17.64 9.17 -29.16
C PRO A 40 16.48 10.18 -29.23
N THR A 41 16.26 10.88 -28.11
CA THR A 41 15.23 11.91 -27.99
C THR A 41 15.90 13.28 -27.86
N HIS A 42 15.39 14.28 -28.58
CA HIS A 42 15.83 15.67 -28.42
C HIS A 42 14.73 16.49 -27.76
N ARG A 43 15.04 17.18 -26.66
CA ARG A 43 14.09 18.03 -25.95
C ARG A 43 14.36 19.50 -26.24
N ASP A 44 13.34 20.21 -26.73
CA ASP A 44 13.33 21.66 -26.92
C ASP A 44 12.10 22.25 -26.20
N GLY A 45 12.34 22.86 -25.03
CA GLY A 45 11.30 23.36 -24.14
C GLY A 45 10.26 22.29 -23.77
N ASP A 46 9.01 22.56 -24.14
CA ASP A 46 7.85 21.68 -23.91
C ASP A 46 7.65 20.62 -25.01
N THR A 47 8.57 20.52 -25.97
CA THR A 47 8.47 19.56 -27.08
C THR A 47 9.62 18.57 -27.06
N VAL A 48 9.30 17.28 -27.23
CA VAL A 48 10.28 16.20 -27.41
C VAL A 48 10.16 15.62 -28.81
N THR A 49 11.28 15.57 -29.52
CA THR A 49 11.41 15.05 -30.89
C THR A 49 12.10 13.70 -30.89
N ILE A 50 11.62 12.79 -31.74
CA ILE A 50 12.22 11.48 -32.05
C ILE A 50 12.34 11.33 -33.57
N ALA A 51 13.56 11.05 -34.07
CA ALA A 51 13.77 10.67 -35.45
C ALA A 51 13.38 9.19 -35.64
N VAL A 52 12.28 8.93 -36.34
CA VAL A 52 11.78 7.58 -36.59
C VAL A 52 12.64 6.88 -37.66
N ASP A 53 12.93 7.62 -38.73
CA ASP A 53 13.87 7.34 -39.82
C ASP A 53 14.40 8.67 -40.39
N ASP A 54 15.14 8.62 -41.50
CA ASP A 54 15.84 9.79 -42.06
C ASP A 54 14.88 10.90 -42.55
N ASP A 55 13.64 10.53 -42.90
CA ASP A 55 12.64 11.46 -43.47
C ASP A 55 11.43 11.67 -42.54
N THR A 56 11.34 10.95 -41.42
CA THR A 56 10.17 10.95 -40.53
C THR A 56 10.54 11.44 -39.13
N GLU A 57 9.98 12.59 -38.76
CA GLU A 57 10.04 13.13 -37.42
C GLU A 57 8.74 12.85 -36.64
N LEU A 58 8.87 12.52 -35.36
CA LEU A 58 7.78 12.40 -34.40
C LEU A 58 7.99 13.42 -33.27
N ARG A 59 6.96 14.20 -32.96
CA ARG A 59 6.99 15.25 -31.94
C ARG A 59 5.92 15.03 -30.88
N LEU A 60 6.32 15.15 -29.60
CA LEU A 60 5.45 15.10 -28.43
C LEU A 60 5.45 16.47 -27.77
N HIS A 61 4.33 17.17 -27.82
CA HIS A 61 4.12 18.46 -27.19
C HIS A 61 3.44 18.29 -25.83
N ALA A 62 4.13 18.69 -24.76
CA ALA A 62 3.74 18.48 -23.38
C ALA A 62 3.76 19.79 -22.58
N PRO A 63 2.87 20.75 -22.90
CA PRO A 63 2.78 22.00 -22.14
C PRO A 63 2.40 21.68 -20.69
N GLY A 64 3.15 22.22 -19.73
CA GLY A 64 2.98 21.88 -18.31
C GLY A 64 3.52 20.50 -17.92
N GLY A 65 4.30 19.86 -18.81
CA GLY A 65 5.01 18.62 -18.53
C GLY A 65 4.24 17.32 -18.81
N VAL A 66 3.02 17.39 -19.37
CA VAL A 66 2.20 16.23 -19.73
C VAL A 66 1.61 16.39 -21.13
N VAL A 67 1.62 15.33 -21.94
CA VAL A 67 0.85 15.28 -23.20
C VAL A 67 -0.61 14.94 -22.89
N ALA A 68 -1.47 15.96 -22.89
CA ALA A 68 -2.87 15.83 -22.49
C ALA A 68 -3.84 15.48 -23.64
N THR A 69 -3.44 15.67 -24.90
CA THR A 69 -4.31 15.42 -26.07
C THR A 69 -3.62 14.54 -27.12
N ALA A 70 -4.40 13.81 -27.91
CA ALA A 70 -3.87 12.98 -28.99
C ALA A 70 -3.15 13.80 -30.07
N ASP A 71 -3.64 15.02 -30.34
CA ASP A 71 -3.02 15.96 -31.28
C ASP A 71 -1.68 16.51 -30.77
N GLY A 72 -1.40 16.39 -29.47
CA GLY A 72 -0.09 16.67 -28.90
C GLY A 72 1.01 15.70 -29.36
N ILE A 73 0.67 14.57 -30.00
CA ILE A 73 1.64 13.66 -30.61
C ILE A 73 1.49 13.74 -32.14
N VAL A 74 2.45 14.32 -32.83
CA VAL A 74 2.42 14.55 -34.29
C VAL A 74 3.52 13.75 -34.96
N CYS A 75 3.20 13.03 -36.03
CA CYS A 75 4.16 12.26 -36.81
C CYS A 75 4.13 12.68 -38.28
N GLY A 76 5.29 12.88 -38.89
CA GLY A 76 5.43 13.24 -40.30
C GLY A 76 5.27 12.08 -41.30
N CYS A 77 4.98 10.86 -40.85
CA CYS A 77 4.87 9.71 -41.76
C CYS A 77 3.60 9.75 -42.60
N LEU A 78 3.61 9.07 -43.76
CA LEU A 78 2.48 9.00 -44.69
C LEU A 78 1.19 8.40 -44.12
N LEU A 79 1.27 7.67 -43.00
CA LEU A 79 0.11 7.06 -42.34
C LEU A 79 -0.49 7.95 -41.23
N ALA A 80 0.06 9.14 -41.00
CA ALA A 80 -0.50 10.07 -40.02
C ALA A 80 -1.92 10.53 -40.46
N PRO A 81 -2.86 10.74 -39.53
CA PRO A 81 -2.70 10.63 -38.08
C PRO A 81 -2.81 9.17 -37.54
N ALA A 82 -3.37 8.22 -38.28
CA ALA A 82 -3.59 6.84 -37.81
C ALA A 82 -2.35 5.92 -37.96
N CYS A 83 -1.18 6.36 -37.49
CA CYS A 83 0.08 5.64 -37.63
C CYS A 83 0.52 4.94 -36.33
N ALA A 84 1.24 3.82 -36.48
CA ALA A 84 1.78 3.08 -35.34
C ALA A 84 2.85 3.86 -34.56
N HIS A 85 3.50 4.88 -35.15
CA HIS A 85 4.53 5.66 -34.47
C HIS A 85 3.97 6.51 -33.33
N ARG A 86 2.83 7.20 -33.53
CA ARG A 86 2.16 7.98 -32.48
C ARG A 86 1.75 7.08 -31.31
N ALA A 87 1.11 5.95 -31.63
CA ALA A 87 0.71 4.97 -30.63
C ALA A 87 1.92 4.35 -29.89
N ALA A 88 3.00 4.04 -30.61
CA ALA A 88 4.23 3.51 -30.02
C ALA A 88 4.89 4.51 -29.06
N ALA A 89 4.90 5.80 -29.42
CA ALA A 89 5.41 6.88 -28.58
C ALA A 89 4.62 7.00 -27.27
N ALA A 90 3.30 7.01 -27.36
CA ALA A 90 2.42 7.05 -26.19
C ALA A 90 2.57 5.81 -25.30
N CYS A 91 2.79 4.63 -25.89
CA CYS A 91 3.01 3.39 -25.15
C CYS A 91 4.40 3.32 -24.49
N ALA A 92 5.42 3.94 -25.09
CA ALA A 92 6.78 4.02 -24.54
C ALA A 92 6.93 5.09 -23.45
N ALA A 93 6.12 6.15 -23.51
CA ALA A 93 6.16 7.23 -22.54
C ALA A 93 5.62 6.82 -21.15
N PRO A 94 6.12 7.40 -20.04
CA PRO A 94 5.51 7.22 -18.72
C PRO A 94 4.02 7.57 -18.74
N THR A 95 3.22 6.87 -17.93
CA THR A 95 1.81 7.26 -17.76
C THR A 95 1.79 8.50 -16.88
N ALA A 96 1.08 9.55 -17.31
CA ALA A 96 0.88 10.71 -16.45
C ALA A 96 0.02 10.32 -15.24
N ASP A 97 0.46 10.75 -14.06
CA ASP A 97 -0.42 10.75 -12.90
C ASP A 97 -1.64 11.63 -13.21
N PRO A 98 -2.84 11.26 -12.74
CA PRO A 98 -3.99 12.14 -12.87
C PRO A 98 -3.63 13.51 -12.31
N ALA A 99 -3.79 14.56 -13.11
CA ALA A 99 -3.51 15.92 -12.67
C ALA A 99 -4.27 16.18 -11.36
N PRO A 100 -3.64 16.80 -10.35
CA PRO A 100 -4.40 17.32 -9.23
C PRO A 100 -5.32 18.39 -9.80
N GLU A 101 -6.62 18.12 -9.84
CA GLU A 101 -7.62 19.16 -10.07
C GLU A 101 -7.27 20.32 -9.13
N HIS A 102 -6.89 21.44 -9.73
CA HIS A 102 -6.45 22.61 -9.02
C HIS A 102 -7.54 23.01 -8.02
N ALA A 103 -7.09 23.38 -6.82
CA ALA A 103 -7.97 23.96 -5.82
C ALA A 103 -8.80 25.04 -6.50
N ASP A 104 -10.10 24.79 -6.58
CA ASP A 104 -11.06 25.72 -7.15
C ASP A 104 -10.80 27.08 -6.50
N GLN A 105 -10.40 28.04 -7.33
CA GLN A 105 -10.19 29.40 -6.88
C GLN A 105 -11.54 29.86 -6.37
N SER A 106 -11.62 30.05 -5.06
CA SER A 106 -12.83 30.49 -4.39
C SER A 106 -13.32 31.76 -5.08
N THR A 107 -14.37 31.64 -5.88
CA THR A 107 -15.18 32.76 -6.32
C THR A 107 -15.68 33.43 -5.04
N PRO A 108 -15.40 34.72 -4.81
CA PRO A 108 -15.84 35.37 -3.59
C PRO A 108 -17.38 35.36 -3.54
N PRO A 109 -18.01 34.95 -2.43
CA PRO A 109 -19.44 35.13 -2.28
C PRO A 109 -19.73 36.63 -2.20
N THR A 110 -20.52 37.12 -3.15
CA THR A 110 -21.16 38.44 -3.06
C THR A 110 -22.05 38.43 -1.82
N TYR A 111 -21.70 39.29 -0.86
CA TYR A 111 -22.52 39.56 0.32
C TYR A 111 -23.64 40.50 -0.09
N GLU A 112 -24.88 40.02 -0.08
CA GLU A 112 -26.06 40.86 0.08
C GLU A 112 -26.72 40.49 1.41
N PRO A 113 -26.95 41.45 2.33
CA PRO A 113 -27.71 41.18 3.53
C PRO A 113 -29.19 41.43 3.21
N ASP A 114 -30.05 40.44 3.39
CA ASP A 114 -31.35 40.78 3.97
C ASP A 114 -32.03 39.64 4.73
N SER A 115 -32.77 40.09 5.74
CA SER A 115 -33.44 39.32 6.78
C SER A 115 -34.77 38.75 6.28
N ALA A 116 -35.09 37.50 6.61
CA ALA A 116 -36.47 37.09 6.88
C ALA A 116 -36.52 35.74 7.63
N THR A 117 -37.06 35.81 8.83
CA THR A 117 -37.46 34.71 9.71
C THR A 117 -38.48 33.81 9.01
N ALA A 118 -38.16 32.52 8.84
CA ALA A 118 -39.15 31.49 8.49
C ALA A 118 -38.87 30.19 9.25
N THR A 119 -39.80 29.87 10.13
CA THR A 119 -39.86 28.68 10.99
C THR A 119 -39.87 27.39 10.17
N ALA A 120 -38.90 26.51 10.41
CA ALA A 120 -38.86 25.15 9.82
C ALA A 120 -39.77 24.18 10.62
N PRO A 121 -40.56 23.31 9.96
CA PRO A 121 -41.25 22.20 10.63
C PRO A 121 -40.28 21.09 11.04
N GLY A 122 -40.58 20.40 12.14
CA GLY A 122 -39.73 19.39 12.77
C GLY A 122 -39.52 18.09 11.97
N PRO A 123 -38.58 17.23 12.41
CA PRO A 123 -38.14 16.05 11.67
C PRO A 123 -39.22 14.96 11.68
N THR A 124 -39.68 14.56 10.50
CA THR A 124 -40.42 13.32 10.29
C THR A 124 -39.47 12.11 10.39
N PRO A 125 -39.89 10.98 10.98
CA PRO A 125 -39.06 9.79 11.11
C PRO A 125 -38.72 9.20 9.75
N ASP A 126 -37.45 8.83 9.62
CA ASP A 126 -36.76 8.34 8.43
C ASP A 126 -37.43 7.07 7.88
N THR A 127 -38.08 7.19 6.72
CA THR A 127 -38.50 6.02 5.95
C THR A 127 -37.26 5.50 5.25
N ALA A 128 -36.73 4.36 5.71
CA ALA A 128 -35.50 3.76 5.23
C ALA A 128 -35.49 3.68 3.69
N SER A 129 -34.69 4.55 3.06
CA SER A 129 -34.44 4.51 1.63
C SER A 129 -33.80 3.17 1.26
N PRO A 130 -34.10 2.59 0.08
CA PRO A 130 -33.46 1.36 -0.35
C PRO A 130 -31.94 1.52 -0.38
N PRO A 131 -31.17 0.46 -0.07
CA PRO A 131 -29.72 0.55 0.00
C PRO A 131 -29.14 0.97 -1.36
N ASP A 132 -28.20 1.91 -1.35
CA ASP A 132 -27.50 2.35 -2.56
C ASP A 132 -26.85 1.15 -3.27
N VAL A 133 -27.16 0.97 -4.56
CA VAL A 133 -26.65 -0.12 -5.40
C VAL A 133 -25.99 0.46 -6.65
N ALA A 134 -25.03 -0.27 -7.22
CA ALA A 134 -24.32 0.21 -8.40
C ALA A 134 -25.27 0.38 -9.60
N LEU A 135 -25.14 1.52 -10.28
CA LEU A 135 -25.87 1.81 -11.51
C LEU A 135 -25.47 0.83 -12.63
N PRO A 136 -26.33 0.53 -13.61
CA PRO A 136 -25.99 -0.37 -14.72
C PRO A 136 -24.71 0.06 -15.47
N VAL A 137 -24.51 1.35 -15.66
CA VAL A 137 -23.30 1.92 -16.29
C VAL A 137 -22.03 1.73 -15.45
N GLN A 138 -22.16 1.73 -14.12
CA GLN A 138 -21.04 1.44 -13.21
C GLN A 138 -20.69 -0.04 -13.24
N ARG A 139 -21.68 -0.93 -13.29
CA ARG A 139 -21.46 -2.37 -13.45
C ARG A 139 -20.77 -2.67 -14.77
N ALA A 140 -21.25 -2.11 -15.88
CA ALA A 140 -20.60 -2.27 -17.18
C ALA A 140 -19.15 -1.77 -17.21
N ALA A 141 -18.85 -0.65 -16.53
CA ALA A 141 -17.48 -0.15 -16.39
C ALA A 141 -16.60 -1.09 -15.53
N ALA A 142 -17.17 -1.65 -14.46
CA ALA A 142 -16.48 -2.63 -13.62
C ALA A 142 -16.24 -3.96 -14.37
N ASP A 143 -17.21 -4.44 -15.16
CA ASP A 143 -17.07 -5.62 -16.00
C ASP A 143 -15.98 -5.44 -17.06
N ALA A 144 -15.88 -4.24 -17.65
CA ALA A 144 -14.79 -3.91 -18.59
C ALA A 144 -13.41 -3.90 -17.91
N LEU A 145 -13.32 -3.41 -16.67
CA LEU A 145 -12.09 -3.47 -15.86
C LEU A 145 -11.73 -4.91 -15.50
N TRP A 146 -12.72 -5.71 -15.11
CA TRP A 146 -12.55 -7.13 -14.83
C TRP A 146 -11.99 -7.86 -16.06
N ALA A 147 -12.64 -7.72 -17.22
CA ALA A 147 -12.21 -8.36 -18.46
C ALA A 147 -10.78 -7.95 -18.87
N ALA A 148 -10.45 -6.65 -18.74
CA ALA A 148 -9.09 -6.16 -19.03
C ALA A 148 -8.05 -6.70 -18.05
N GLY A 149 -8.34 -6.72 -16.74
CA GLY A 149 -7.45 -7.28 -15.72
C GLY A 149 -7.27 -8.80 -15.85
N ALA A 150 -8.35 -9.51 -16.18
CA ALA A 150 -8.32 -10.95 -16.41
C ALA A 150 -7.50 -11.30 -17.67
N ALA A 151 -7.59 -10.48 -18.72
CA ALA A 151 -6.73 -10.61 -19.91
C ALA A 151 -5.24 -10.37 -19.59
N VAL A 152 -4.91 -9.46 -18.67
CA VAL A 152 -3.53 -9.27 -18.18
C VAL A 152 -3.06 -10.52 -17.43
N LEU A 153 -3.88 -11.10 -16.55
CA LEU A 153 -3.55 -12.34 -15.83
C LEU A 153 -3.39 -13.55 -16.76
N GLU A 154 -4.26 -13.68 -17.76
CA GLU A 154 -4.20 -14.76 -18.75
C GLU A 154 -2.88 -14.71 -19.52
N ALA A 155 -2.47 -13.50 -19.94
CA ALA A 155 -1.29 -13.28 -20.75
C ALA A 155 0.03 -13.24 -19.96
N GLY A 156 0.00 -12.80 -18.70
CA GLY A 156 1.19 -12.51 -17.89
C GLY A 156 1.92 -11.23 -18.32
N VAL A 157 2.94 -10.81 -17.57
CA VAL A 157 3.79 -9.63 -17.87
C VAL A 157 4.35 -9.69 -19.30
N ASP A 158 4.84 -10.86 -19.70
CA ASP A 158 5.44 -11.08 -21.01
C ASP A 158 4.40 -10.95 -22.15
N GLY A 159 3.17 -11.41 -21.90
CA GLY A 159 2.08 -11.37 -22.89
C GLY A 159 1.23 -10.09 -22.85
N ALA A 160 1.29 -9.27 -21.79
CA ALA A 160 0.47 -8.06 -21.59
C ALA A 160 0.99 -6.85 -22.41
N GLY A 161 1.01 -7.02 -23.73
CA GLY A 161 1.47 -6.06 -24.75
C GLY A 161 0.79 -4.68 -24.69
N ALA A 162 1.26 -3.76 -25.53
CA ALA A 162 0.73 -2.40 -25.64
C ALA A 162 -0.79 -2.36 -25.87
N VAL A 163 -1.33 -3.33 -26.62
CA VAL A 163 -2.79 -3.46 -26.85
C VAL A 163 -3.52 -3.78 -25.54
N THR A 164 -3.06 -4.77 -24.78
CA THR A 164 -3.66 -5.15 -23.48
C THR A 164 -3.60 -3.99 -22.49
N GLN A 165 -2.45 -3.30 -22.41
CA GLN A 165 -2.30 -2.11 -21.56
C GLN A 165 -3.24 -0.97 -21.99
N SER A 166 -3.40 -0.73 -23.29
CA SER A 166 -4.32 0.30 -23.80
C SER A 166 -5.79 -0.01 -23.47
N ALA A 167 -6.19 -1.28 -23.51
CA ALA A 167 -7.54 -1.70 -23.12
C ALA A 167 -7.79 -1.45 -21.63
N LEU A 168 -6.79 -1.73 -20.79
CA LEU A 168 -6.85 -1.44 -19.36
C LEU A 168 -6.89 0.08 -19.07
N LEU A 169 -6.08 0.89 -19.76
CA LEU A 169 -6.11 2.36 -19.65
C LEU A 169 -7.48 2.93 -20.05
N ARG A 170 -8.10 2.38 -21.09
CA ARG A 170 -9.45 2.77 -21.50
C ARG A 170 -10.48 2.42 -20.44
N ALA A 171 -10.47 1.18 -19.95
CA ALA A 171 -11.38 0.74 -18.90
C ALA A 171 -11.24 1.61 -17.64
N ALA A 172 -10.00 1.99 -17.28
CA ALA A 172 -9.73 2.92 -16.18
C ALA A 172 -10.34 4.31 -16.42
N HIS A 173 -10.22 4.85 -17.64
CA HIS A 173 -10.82 6.13 -18.00
C HIS A 173 -12.36 6.07 -17.93
N THR A 174 -12.98 5.04 -18.51
CA THR A 174 -14.43 4.83 -18.40
C THR A 174 -14.88 4.72 -16.95
N ALA A 175 -14.16 3.96 -16.12
CA ALA A 175 -14.46 3.82 -14.70
C ALA A 175 -14.40 5.15 -13.95
N ARG A 176 -13.44 6.05 -14.27
CA ARG A 176 -13.41 7.41 -13.70
C ARG A 176 -14.63 8.23 -14.07
N LEU A 177 -15.04 8.22 -15.35
CA LEU A 177 -16.24 8.90 -15.79
C LEU A 177 -17.50 8.40 -15.07
N GLN A 178 -17.50 7.12 -14.67
CA GLN A 178 -18.58 6.49 -13.90
C GLN A 178 -18.39 6.56 -12.37
N GLN A 179 -17.48 7.41 -11.88
CA GLN A 179 -17.22 7.62 -10.45
C GLN A 179 -16.74 6.36 -9.70
N LEU A 180 -15.85 5.59 -10.33
CA LEU A 180 -15.15 4.43 -9.75
C LEU A 180 -13.63 4.70 -9.60
N PRO A 181 -13.21 5.71 -8.80
CA PRO A 181 -11.81 6.12 -8.73
C PRO A 181 -10.87 5.06 -8.17
N ARG A 182 -11.31 4.19 -7.25
CA ARG A 182 -10.46 3.13 -6.67
C ARG A 182 -10.06 2.08 -7.70
N ALA A 183 -11.05 1.55 -8.43
CA ALA A 183 -10.81 0.55 -9.46
C ALA A 183 -9.99 1.13 -10.63
N ALA A 184 -10.23 2.40 -11.01
CA ALA A 184 -9.42 3.09 -11.99
C ALA A 184 -7.97 3.32 -11.52
N GLY A 185 -7.77 3.69 -10.25
CA GLY A 185 -6.45 3.83 -9.65
C GLY A 185 -5.68 2.50 -9.67
N ALA A 186 -6.31 1.41 -9.26
CA ALA A 186 -5.73 0.07 -9.31
C ALA A 186 -5.33 -0.35 -10.74
N ALA A 187 -6.16 -0.05 -11.74
CA ALA A 187 -5.84 -0.30 -13.15
C ALA A 187 -4.59 0.47 -13.61
N LEU A 188 -4.43 1.73 -13.20
CA LEU A 188 -3.23 2.52 -13.52
C LEU A 188 -1.99 1.97 -12.81
N SER A 189 -2.09 1.58 -11.54
CA SER A 189 -0.99 0.94 -10.81
C SER A 189 -0.52 -0.34 -11.51
N VAL A 190 -1.46 -1.17 -12.01
CA VAL A 190 -1.13 -2.35 -12.82
C VAL A 190 -0.34 -1.96 -14.09
N VAL A 191 -0.79 -0.95 -14.85
CA VAL A 191 -0.07 -0.52 -16.08
C VAL A 191 1.33 0.01 -15.75
N THR A 192 1.46 0.82 -14.70
CA THR A 192 2.76 1.34 -14.24
C THR A 192 3.72 0.20 -13.89
N LEU A 193 3.26 -0.80 -13.12
CA LEU A 193 4.06 -1.95 -12.73
C LEU A 193 4.41 -2.87 -13.92
N LEU A 194 3.51 -3.05 -14.89
CA LEU A 194 3.79 -3.76 -16.14
C LEU A 194 4.90 -3.08 -16.95
N ARG A 195 4.85 -1.74 -17.03
CA ARG A 195 5.87 -0.95 -17.72
C ARG A 195 7.21 -1.01 -16.99
N ALA A 196 7.21 -0.91 -15.67
CA ALA A 196 8.41 -1.06 -14.84
C ALA A 196 9.07 -2.44 -15.01
N ALA A 197 8.27 -3.52 -15.02
CA ALA A 197 8.76 -4.87 -15.25
C ALA A 197 9.47 -5.01 -16.61
N ARG A 198 8.87 -4.46 -17.68
CA ARG A 198 9.43 -4.50 -19.05
C ARG A 198 10.67 -3.63 -19.22
N ALA A 199 10.74 -2.52 -18.49
CA ALA A 199 11.90 -1.65 -18.48
C ALA A 199 13.07 -2.22 -17.67
N GLY A 200 12.87 -3.33 -16.96
CA GLY A 200 13.88 -3.89 -16.05
C GLY A 200 14.16 -2.98 -14.87
N ASP A 201 13.15 -2.26 -14.38
CA ASP A 201 13.29 -1.33 -13.27
C ASP A 201 13.77 -2.07 -12.00
N PRO A 202 14.91 -1.69 -11.39
CA PRO A 202 15.42 -2.34 -10.18
C PRO A 202 14.47 -2.29 -8.98
N SER A 203 13.53 -1.34 -8.96
CA SER A 203 12.51 -1.22 -7.90
C SER A 203 11.34 -2.19 -8.08
N TYR A 204 11.14 -2.75 -9.29
CA TYR A 204 10.00 -3.63 -9.56
C TYR A 204 10.00 -4.88 -8.67
N ARG A 205 8.85 -5.17 -8.06
CA ARG A 205 8.58 -6.42 -7.35
C ARG A 205 7.31 -7.08 -7.89
N THR A 206 7.35 -8.38 -8.14
CA THR A 206 6.17 -9.15 -8.59
C THR A 206 5.03 -9.11 -7.56
N ALA A 207 5.36 -9.07 -6.27
CA ALA A 207 4.36 -8.98 -5.19
C ALA A 207 3.51 -7.69 -5.27
N ASP A 208 4.08 -6.57 -5.73
CA ASP A 208 3.34 -5.32 -5.91
C ASP A 208 2.33 -5.46 -7.05
N LEU A 209 2.72 -6.14 -8.13
CA LEU A 209 1.83 -6.39 -9.27
C LEU A 209 0.72 -7.40 -8.92
N VAL A 210 1.02 -8.43 -8.13
CA VAL A 210 0.00 -9.33 -7.54
C VAL A 210 -1.01 -8.53 -6.72
N THR A 211 -0.53 -7.61 -5.88
CA THR A 211 -1.40 -6.78 -5.03
C THR A 211 -2.27 -5.86 -5.88
N ALA A 212 -1.68 -5.16 -6.86
CA ALA A 212 -2.42 -4.27 -7.76
C ALA A 212 -3.46 -5.01 -8.61
N LEU A 213 -3.14 -6.20 -9.14
CA LEU A 213 -4.08 -7.02 -9.91
C LEU A 213 -5.21 -7.56 -9.05
N ALA A 214 -4.91 -8.06 -7.85
CA ALA A 214 -5.92 -8.53 -6.93
C ALA A 214 -6.84 -7.37 -6.49
N GLU A 215 -6.30 -6.16 -6.32
CA GLU A 215 -7.09 -4.95 -6.04
C GLU A 215 -7.99 -4.52 -7.19
N LEU A 216 -7.47 -4.50 -8.41
CA LEU A 216 -8.26 -4.23 -9.62
C LEU A 216 -9.43 -5.22 -9.75
N LEU A 217 -9.15 -6.52 -9.70
CA LEU A 217 -10.17 -7.55 -9.89
C LEU A 217 -11.14 -7.60 -8.71
N GLY A 218 -10.64 -7.47 -7.49
CA GLY A 218 -11.46 -7.46 -6.28
C GLY A 218 -12.43 -6.29 -6.24
N THR A 219 -11.96 -5.08 -6.58
CA THR A 219 -12.82 -3.89 -6.62
C THR A 219 -13.84 -3.97 -7.76
N ALA A 220 -13.41 -4.37 -8.96
CA ALA A 220 -14.31 -4.58 -10.10
C ALA A 220 -15.42 -5.60 -9.78
N HIS A 221 -15.07 -6.76 -9.23
CA HIS A 221 -16.04 -7.79 -8.85
C HIS A 221 -17.03 -7.32 -7.78
N ARG A 222 -16.54 -6.56 -6.79
CA ARG A 222 -17.40 -6.08 -5.68
C ARG A 222 -18.37 -4.99 -6.09
N VAL A 223 -18.11 -4.20 -7.14
CA VAL A 223 -19.08 -3.20 -7.63
C VAL A 223 -20.43 -3.85 -7.99
N GLY A 224 -20.42 -5.07 -8.52
CA GLY A 224 -21.65 -5.78 -8.91
C GLY A 224 -22.46 -6.36 -7.74
N THR A 225 -21.85 -6.52 -6.56
CA THR A 225 -22.43 -7.25 -5.42
C THR A 225 -22.61 -6.41 -4.16
N ALA A 226 -21.82 -5.34 -4.00
CA ALA A 226 -21.85 -4.46 -2.84
C ALA A 226 -23.08 -3.55 -2.82
N SER A 227 -23.51 -3.15 -1.62
CA SER A 227 -24.55 -2.14 -1.41
C SER A 227 -24.24 -1.24 -0.21
N GLY A 228 -24.87 -0.06 -0.17
CA GLY A 228 -24.73 0.91 0.93
C GLY A 228 -23.29 1.33 1.20
N ALA A 229 -22.86 1.27 2.47
CA ALA A 229 -21.52 1.68 2.90
C ALA A 229 -20.40 0.87 2.23
N GLU A 230 -20.66 -0.40 1.93
CA GLU A 230 -19.70 -1.26 1.25
C GLU A 230 -19.48 -0.80 -0.19
N LEU A 231 -20.56 -0.46 -0.91
CA LEU A 231 -20.44 0.07 -2.26
C LEU A 231 -19.68 1.40 -2.27
N ALA A 232 -19.92 2.26 -1.27
CA ALA A 232 -19.17 3.51 -1.13
C ALA A 232 -17.66 3.27 -0.93
N ALA A 233 -17.27 2.25 -0.16
CA ALA A 233 -15.86 1.86 0.03
C ALA A 233 -15.24 1.25 -1.24
N VAL A 234 -16.02 0.47 -2.01
CA VAL A 234 -15.57 -0.17 -3.26
C VAL A 234 -15.42 0.83 -4.40
N ARG A 235 -16.35 1.78 -4.56
CA ARG A 235 -16.19 2.93 -5.47
C ARG A 235 -14.90 3.68 -5.13
N GLY A 236 -14.60 3.73 -3.83
CA GLY A 236 -13.56 4.57 -3.25
C GLY A 236 -13.95 6.02 -3.29
N ARG A 237 -13.05 6.87 -2.78
CA ARG A 237 -13.30 8.30 -2.65
C ARG A 237 -12.36 9.04 -3.58
N ALA A 238 -12.90 9.92 -4.41
CA ALA A 238 -12.08 11.02 -4.93
C ALA A 238 -11.54 11.84 -3.76
N ARG A 239 -10.48 12.63 -3.97
CA ARG A 239 -9.88 13.49 -2.94
C ARG A 239 -10.99 14.27 -2.21
N ARG A 240 -11.29 13.90 -0.97
CA ARG A 240 -12.28 14.65 -0.17
C ARG A 240 -11.70 16.02 0.15
N PRO A 241 -12.51 17.07 0.08
CA PRO A 241 -12.12 18.37 0.61
C PRO A 241 -11.80 18.22 2.09
N TYR A 242 -10.87 19.02 2.58
CA TYR A 242 -10.62 19.09 4.01
C TYR A 242 -11.91 19.53 4.71
N SER A 243 -12.30 18.84 5.78
CA SER A 243 -13.39 19.29 6.66
C SER A 243 -12.84 20.28 7.68
N ALA A 244 -13.62 21.31 8.02
CA ALA A 244 -13.29 22.17 9.14
C ALA A 244 -13.41 21.37 10.44
N ASP A 245 -12.32 21.26 11.20
CA ASP A 245 -12.28 20.64 12.53
C ASP A 245 -12.21 21.71 13.64
N GLY A 246 -12.47 22.98 13.27
CA GLY A 246 -12.59 24.09 14.21
C GLY A 246 -11.27 24.43 14.91
N SER A 247 -11.25 24.29 16.24
CA SER A 247 -10.09 24.59 17.09
C SER A 247 -9.52 23.29 17.67
N LEU A 248 -8.24 23.02 17.41
CA LEU A 248 -7.54 21.82 17.84
C LEU A 248 -6.40 22.17 18.80
N ARG A 249 -6.28 21.37 19.87
CA ARG A 249 -5.08 21.32 20.70
C ARG A 249 -4.29 20.08 20.33
N LEU A 250 -3.09 20.29 19.79
CA LEU A 250 -2.24 19.25 19.23
C LEU A 250 -0.96 19.08 20.06
N TYR A 251 -0.53 17.83 20.16
CA TYR A 251 0.66 17.40 20.90
C TYR A 251 1.57 16.61 19.97
N GLY A 252 2.83 17.03 19.85
CA GLY A 252 3.84 16.35 19.04
C GLY A 252 4.10 14.92 19.50
N LEU A 253 4.22 14.00 18.53
CA LEU A 253 4.64 12.63 18.78
C LEU A 253 6.07 12.38 18.30
N PHE A 254 6.30 12.48 17.00
CA PHE A 254 7.60 12.24 16.34
C PHE A 254 7.57 12.75 14.89
N THR A 255 8.73 12.85 14.26
CA THR A 255 8.87 13.10 12.81
C THR A 255 9.58 11.92 12.14
N GLU A 256 8.98 11.36 11.08
CA GLU A 256 9.64 10.34 10.25
C GLU A 256 10.08 10.91 8.90
N PRO A 257 11.26 10.48 8.38
CA PRO A 257 11.64 10.76 7.01
C PRO A 257 10.73 9.98 6.04
N VAL A 258 10.47 10.58 4.89
CA VAL A 258 9.75 9.95 3.78
C VAL A 258 10.66 9.95 2.57
N VAL A 259 11.04 8.77 2.10
CA VAL A 259 11.78 8.56 0.86
C VAL A 259 10.99 7.56 0.03
N THR A 260 10.82 7.84 -1.26
CA THR A 260 10.09 6.96 -2.17
C THR A 260 10.97 6.57 -3.35
N ASP A 261 10.71 5.40 -3.92
CA ASP A 261 11.39 4.92 -5.13
C ASP A 261 11.16 5.85 -6.34
N SER A 262 10.07 6.62 -6.33
CA SER A 262 9.79 7.67 -7.31
C SER A 262 10.67 8.91 -7.17
N GLY A 263 11.66 8.89 -6.28
CA GLY A 263 12.62 9.98 -6.06
C GLY A 263 12.07 11.14 -5.22
N HIS A 264 10.93 10.96 -4.56
CA HIS A 264 10.43 11.95 -3.62
C HIS A 264 11.13 11.81 -2.27
N GLY A 265 11.25 12.94 -1.58
CA GLY A 265 11.93 13.09 -0.31
C GLY A 265 11.23 14.12 0.56
N GLY A 266 11.18 13.89 1.86
CA GLY A 266 10.54 14.81 2.77
C GLY A 266 10.42 14.25 4.17
N VAL A 267 9.50 14.83 4.94
CA VAL A 267 9.17 14.34 6.28
C VAL A 267 7.67 14.33 6.50
N ARG A 268 7.26 13.51 7.46
CA ARG A 268 5.92 13.49 8.02
C ARG A 268 6.01 13.61 9.54
N THR A 269 5.47 14.69 10.08
CA THR A 269 5.37 14.91 11.53
C THR A 269 4.01 14.45 12.02
N TRP A 270 4.01 13.61 13.04
CA TRP A 270 2.83 13.08 13.70
C TRP A 270 2.49 13.91 14.93
N VAL A 271 1.22 14.27 15.05
CA VAL A 271 0.67 14.99 16.20
C VAL A 271 -0.64 14.33 16.65
N ALA A 272 -0.92 14.34 17.94
CA ALA A 272 -2.16 13.83 18.50
C ALA A 272 -3.06 14.96 19.00
N GLY A 273 -4.38 14.81 18.84
CA GLY A 273 -5.37 15.62 19.53
C GLY A 273 -5.49 15.26 21.00
N SER A 274 -6.18 16.10 21.78
CA SER A 274 -6.49 15.81 23.19
C SER A 274 -7.36 14.56 23.39
N ASP A 275 -8.05 14.12 22.35
CA ASP A 275 -8.87 12.91 22.29
C ASP A 275 -8.11 11.67 21.77
N GLY A 276 -6.81 11.80 21.52
CA GLY A 276 -5.97 10.72 20.99
C GLY A 276 -6.08 10.51 19.47
N ARG A 277 -6.88 11.31 18.74
CA ARG A 277 -6.90 11.26 17.27
C ARG A 277 -5.55 11.67 16.71
N LEU A 278 -5.05 10.91 15.74
CA LEU A 278 -3.76 11.17 15.12
C LEU A 278 -3.92 12.03 13.86
N PHE A 279 -3.04 13.01 13.72
CA PHE A 279 -2.96 13.88 12.58
C PHE A 279 -1.53 13.95 12.06
N THR A 280 -1.39 14.38 10.81
CA THR A 280 -0.08 14.51 10.16
C THR A 280 0.10 15.88 9.53
N VAL A 281 1.34 16.36 9.58
CA VAL A 281 1.81 17.50 8.78
C VAL A 281 3.03 17.06 8.00
N GLY A 282 2.98 17.16 6.67
CA GLY A 282 4.05 16.66 5.81
C GLY A 282 4.49 17.68 4.77
N ASP A 283 5.77 17.63 4.44
CA ASP A 283 6.38 18.32 3.30
C ASP A 283 7.20 17.28 2.53
N VAL A 284 6.59 16.74 1.47
CA VAL A 284 7.18 15.74 0.58
C VAL A 284 7.14 16.29 -0.84
N ALA A 285 8.30 16.32 -1.48
CA ALA A 285 8.44 16.74 -2.88
C ALA A 285 9.60 15.99 -3.54
N PRO A 286 9.81 16.10 -4.86
CA PRO A 286 11.00 15.53 -5.51
C PRO A 286 12.30 15.97 -4.82
N GLY A 287 13.23 15.04 -4.61
CA GLY A 287 14.54 15.32 -4.00
C GLY A 287 15.19 14.19 -3.18
N GLY A 288 14.55 13.02 -3.06
CA GLY A 288 15.09 11.84 -2.39
C GLY A 288 15.57 12.07 -0.94
N VAL A 289 16.49 11.21 -0.48
CA VAL A 289 16.95 11.20 0.92
C VAL A 289 17.59 12.52 1.38
N GLY A 290 18.32 13.21 0.51
CA GLY A 290 18.92 14.51 0.83
C GLY A 290 17.88 15.58 1.18
N ARG A 291 16.72 15.56 0.50
CA ARG A 291 15.59 16.41 0.86
C ARG A 291 14.95 15.96 2.17
N ALA A 292 14.76 14.66 2.37
CA ALA A 292 14.14 14.13 3.60
C ALA A 292 14.88 14.64 4.86
N LEU A 293 16.21 14.59 4.84
CA LEU A 293 17.04 15.11 5.92
C LEU A 293 16.90 16.64 6.08
N GLY A 294 16.95 17.39 4.99
CA GLY A 294 16.92 18.86 5.05
C GLY A 294 15.56 19.47 5.39
N VAL A 295 14.46 18.75 5.17
CA VAL A 295 13.10 19.24 5.46
C VAL A 295 12.75 19.13 6.95
N ALA A 296 13.37 18.21 7.68
CA ALA A 296 13.14 18.04 9.13
C ALA A 296 13.36 19.36 9.92
N ASP A 297 14.33 20.17 9.48
CA ASP A 297 14.69 21.45 10.11
C ASP A 297 14.02 22.66 9.44
N ARG A 298 13.04 22.44 8.55
CA ARG A 298 12.24 23.52 7.95
C ARG A 298 10.98 23.79 8.77
N ALA A 299 10.59 25.06 8.81
CA ALA A 299 9.34 25.48 9.41
C ALA A 299 8.13 24.78 8.78
N VAL A 300 7.24 24.31 9.63
CA VAL A 300 6.01 23.62 9.23
C VAL A 300 5.08 24.60 8.53
N ARG A 301 4.55 24.21 7.38
CA ARG A 301 3.56 25.02 6.64
C ARG A 301 2.17 24.85 7.25
N LEU A 302 1.97 25.32 8.46
CA LEU A 302 0.68 25.27 9.17
C LEU A 302 0.43 26.58 9.91
N GLY A 303 -0.44 27.42 9.35
CA GLY A 303 -0.64 28.79 9.84
C GLY A 303 0.66 29.59 9.91
N ASP A 304 0.78 30.44 10.93
CA ASP A 304 1.96 31.30 11.17
C ASP A 304 2.97 30.67 12.16
N SER A 305 2.95 29.34 12.34
CA SER A 305 3.86 28.67 13.28
C SER A 305 5.31 28.75 12.79
N ALA A 306 6.22 29.10 13.69
CA ALA A 306 7.66 29.10 13.43
C ALA A 306 8.34 27.76 13.76
N LEU A 307 7.60 26.76 14.27
CA LEU A 307 8.17 25.46 14.64
C LEU A 307 8.64 24.73 13.39
N THR A 308 9.84 24.16 13.46
CA THR A 308 10.32 23.18 12.49
C THR A 308 9.57 21.84 12.66
N HIS A 309 9.66 20.96 11.66
CA HIS A 309 9.08 19.62 11.76
C HIS A 309 9.63 18.85 12.97
N ARG A 310 10.96 18.89 13.17
CA ARG A 310 11.63 18.26 14.32
C ARG A 310 11.18 18.85 15.66
N GLU A 311 10.97 20.16 15.75
CA GLU A 311 10.44 20.80 16.97
C GLU A 311 8.97 20.47 17.20
N LEU A 312 8.14 20.50 16.17
CA LEU A 312 6.71 20.17 16.26
C LEU A 312 6.50 18.73 16.76
N GLY A 313 7.37 17.80 16.37
CA GLY A 313 7.34 16.41 16.87
C GLY A 313 7.49 16.29 18.39
N ARG A 314 7.96 17.34 19.10
CA ARG A 314 8.16 17.35 20.56
C ARG A 314 7.43 18.48 21.28
N ALA A 315 6.79 19.38 20.55
CA ALA A 315 6.14 20.58 21.08
C ALA A 315 4.60 20.43 21.09
N GLY A 316 3.90 21.47 21.56
CA GLY A 316 2.45 21.59 21.44
C GLY A 316 2.06 22.68 20.45
N LEU A 317 0.88 22.55 19.85
CA LEU A 317 0.34 23.54 18.93
C LEU A 317 -1.15 23.77 19.22
N ALA A 318 -1.58 25.02 19.25
CA ALA A 318 -2.99 25.40 19.24
C ALA A 318 -3.33 25.90 17.84
N VAL A 319 -4.28 25.24 17.18
CA VAL A 319 -4.69 25.54 15.81
C VAL A 319 -6.13 25.98 15.79
N SER A 320 -6.42 27.14 15.21
CA SER A 320 -7.77 27.63 14.97
C SER A 320 -8.08 27.65 13.48
N GLY A 321 -9.32 27.29 13.10
CA GLY A 321 -9.71 27.15 11.70
C GLY A 321 -9.08 25.92 11.03
N ALA A 322 -8.76 24.89 11.83
CA ALA A 322 -8.11 23.69 11.36
C ALA A 322 -8.93 23.03 10.26
N THR A 323 -8.24 22.60 9.21
CA THR A 323 -8.83 21.83 8.11
C THR A 323 -8.15 20.47 8.13
N VAL A 324 -8.93 19.39 8.14
CA VAL A 324 -8.42 18.01 8.24
C VAL A 324 -8.93 17.20 7.05
N SER A 325 -8.02 16.53 6.35
CA SER A 325 -8.39 15.57 5.31
C SER A 325 -8.85 14.25 5.96
N PRO A 326 -9.59 13.38 5.25
CA PRO A 326 -10.05 12.12 5.83
C PRO A 326 -8.92 11.20 6.29
N ASP A 327 -7.73 11.34 5.68
CA ASP A 327 -6.51 10.63 6.06
C ASP A 327 -5.76 11.27 7.24
N GLY A 328 -6.37 12.25 7.91
CA GLY A 328 -5.83 12.92 9.09
C GLY A 328 -4.75 13.95 8.78
N ARG A 329 -4.57 14.40 7.52
CA ARG A 329 -3.60 15.46 7.21
C ARG A 329 -4.19 16.82 7.58
N LEU A 330 -3.37 17.65 8.21
CA LEU A 330 -3.74 19.03 8.51
C LEU A 330 -3.47 19.92 7.30
N GLY A 331 -4.47 20.71 6.94
CA GLY A 331 -4.42 21.64 5.82
C GLY A 331 -3.84 22.98 6.23
N ALA A 332 -3.15 23.62 5.30
CA ALA A 332 -2.48 24.92 5.47
C ALA A 332 -3.29 26.09 4.85
N GLY A 333 -4.62 26.02 4.90
CA GLY A 333 -5.49 27.00 4.24
C GLY A 333 -5.34 28.41 4.82
N LYS A 334 -5.72 29.44 4.04
CA LYS A 334 -5.62 30.88 4.44
C LYS A 334 -6.32 31.24 5.75
N GLY A 335 -7.30 30.44 6.20
CA GLY A 335 -8.02 30.63 7.47
C GLY A 335 -7.41 29.92 8.67
N VAL A 336 -6.36 29.12 8.47
CA VAL A 336 -5.70 28.34 9.54
C VAL A 336 -4.70 29.24 10.25
N LYS A 337 -4.87 29.39 11.57
CA LYS A 337 -3.86 30.02 12.43
C LYS A 337 -3.34 29.00 13.41
N ALA A 338 -2.03 29.01 13.64
CA ALA A 338 -1.38 28.09 14.54
C ALA A 338 -0.38 28.84 15.43
N VAL A 339 -0.42 28.56 16.73
CA VAL A 339 0.47 29.18 17.71
C VAL A 339 1.07 28.07 18.58
N THR A 340 2.36 28.19 18.87
CA THR A 340 3.06 27.29 19.77
C THR A 340 2.37 27.27 21.13
N ALA A 341 2.18 26.07 21.66
CA ALA A 341 1.55 25.84 22.95
C ALA A 341 2.38 24.84 23.77
N ARG A 342 2.04 24.72 25.06
CA ARG A 342 2.65 23.69 25.91
C ARG A 342 2.32 22.30 25.35
N GLY A 343 3.36 21.52 25.06
CA GLY A 343 3.27 20.10 24.70
C GLY A 343 3.04 19.19 25.90
N ALA A 344 3.12 17.88 25.69
CA ALA A 344 3.03 16.86 26.74
C ALA A 344 4.14 15.82 26.50
N ALA A 345 4.74 15.31 27.57
CA ALA A 345 5.61 14.15 27.46
C ALA A 345 4.77 12.90 27.11
N TRP A 346 5.38 11.88 26.51
CA TRP A 346 4.65 10.64 26.19
C TRP A 346 4.07 9.96 27.44
N THR A 347 4.66 10.18 28.61
CA THR A 347 4.22 9.65 29.91
C THR A 347 3.14 10.49 30.60
N GLU A 348 2.78 11.64 30.03
CA GLU A 348 1.81 12.56 30.61
C GLU A 348 0.52 12.60 29.77
N PRO A 349 -0.65 12.81 30.39
CA PRO A 349 -1.87 13.08 29.65
C PRO A 349 -1.74 14.33 28.75
N PRO A 350 -2.35 14.33 27.55
CA PRO A 350 -3.22 13.28 27.01
C PRO A 350 -2.48 12.16 26.27
N LEU A 351 -1.17 12.27 26.04
CA LEU A 351 -0.43 11.32 25.19
C LEU A 351 -0.29 9.93 25.83
N ALA A 352 -0.20 9.85 27.16
CA ALA A 352 -0.08 8.58 27.87
C ALA A 352 -1.19 7.57 27.49
N ALA A 353 -2.40 8.05 27.21
CA ALA A 353 -3.55 7.22 26.84
C ALA A 353 -3.33 6.38 25.57
N LEU A 354 -2.44 6.79 24.67
CA LEU A 354 -2.08 6.01 23.48
C LEU A 354 -1.38 4.69 23.84
N TRP A 355 -0.61 4.68 24.93
CA TRP A 355 0.09 3.50 25.45
C TRP A 355 -0.77 2.63 26.37
N ASP A 356 -1.87 3.18 26.91
CA ASP A 356 -2.78 2.43 27.79
C ASP A 356 -3.64 1.41 27.01
N THR A 357 -3.76 1.56 25.68
CA THR A 357 -4.52 0.62 24.85
C THR A 357 -3.76 -0.71 24.70
N PRO A 358 -4.39 -1.89 24.91
CA PRO A 358 -3.70 -3.17 24.80
C PRO A 358 -3.03 -3.40 23.43
N PRO A 359 -1.83 -4.00 23.36
CA PRO A 359 -1.13 -4.23 22.09
C PRO A 359 -1.95 -5.00 21.06
N SER A 360 -2.78 -5.96 21.50
CA SER A 360 -3.67 -6.75 20.65
C SER A 360 -4.73 -5.89 19.94
N GLU A 361 -5.31 -4.92 20.65
CA GLU A 361 -6.30 -3.99 20.10
C GLU A 361 -5.66 -3.00 19.14
N GLN A 362 -4.46 -2.51 19.48
CA GLN A 362 -3.68 -1.66 18.59
C GLN A 362 -3.27 -2.39 17.31
N ALA A 363 -2.83 -3.65 17.41
CA ALA A 363 -2.50 -4.49 16.26
C ALA A 363 -3.73 -4.80 15.40
N ALA A 364 -4.87 -5.11 16.02
CA ALA A 364 -6.13 -5.34 15.30
C ALA A 364 -6.59 -4.07 14.55
N ARG A 365 -6.44 -2.88 15.16
CA ARG A 365 -6.67 -1.58 14.50
C ARG A 365 -5.71 -1.39 13.32
N ALA A 366 -4.42 -1.64 13.52
CA ALA A 366 -3.40 -1.50 12.48
C ALA A 366 -3.61 -2.48 11.33
N LEU A 367 -4.02 -3.72 11.59
CA LEU A 367 -4.34 -4.69 10.55
C LEU A 367 -5.56 -4.29 9.72
N ARG A 368 -6.57 -3.66 10.33
CA ARG A 368 -7.72 -3.14 9.58
C ARG A 368 -7.31 -2.03 8.62
N SER A 369 -6.40 -1.13 9.03
CA SER A 369 -5.95 -0.02 8.18
C SER A 369 -4.87 -0.40 7.16
N THR A 370 -4.03 -1.37 7.49
CA THR A 370 -2.98 -1.91 6.59
C THR A 370 -3.44 -3.12 5.80
N SER A 371 -4.71 -3.52 5.94
CA SER A 371 -5.25 -4.66 5.21
C SER A 371 -4.96 -4.48 3.74
N ARG A 372 -4.35 -5.51 3.13
CA ARG A 372 -3.83 -5.44 1.76
C ARG A 372 -4.90 -5.02 0.75
N TYR A 373 -6.16 -5.23 1.12
CA TYR A 373 -7.33 -5.06 0.30
C TYR A 373 -8.48 -4.29 0.99
N GLY A 374 -8.22 -3.74 2.18
CA GLY A 374 -9.17 -2.90 2.92
C GLY A 374 -9.33 -1.52 2.32
N ASP A 375 -10.33 -0.75 2.76
CA ASP A 375 -10.31 0.70 2.51
C ASP A 375 -9.19 1.30 3.38
N GLN A 376 -8.34 2.14 2.78
CA GLN A 376 -7.27 2.78 3.54
C GLN A 376 -7.89 3.85 4.44
N ASP A 377 -8.15 3.50 5.69
CA ASP A 377 -8.42 4.49 6.73
C ASP A 377 -7.11 5.22 7.03
N GLY A 378 -6.82 6.26 6.26
CA GLY A 378 -5.70 7.15 6.53
C GLY A 378 -5.88 7.81 7.91
N GLY A 379 -4.80 7.89 8.69
CA GLY A 379 -4.83 8.55 10.00
C GLY A 379 -4.05 7.84 11.10
N GLY A 380 -2.87 7.28 10.81
CA GLY A 380 -1.97 6.71 11.83
C GLY A 380 -2.51 5.50 12.59
N SER A 381 -3.62 4.94 12.12
CA SER A 381 -4.26 3.73 12.64
C SER A 381 -3.34 2.52 12.59
N ASP A 382 -2.31 2.56 11.75
CA ASP A 382 -1.25 1.57 11.57
C ASP A 382 -0.07 1.67 12.55
N LEU A 383 -0.08 2.69 13.42
CA LEU A 383 0.92 2.87 14.47
C LEU A 383 0.54 2.09 15.72
N LEU A 384 1.57 1.53 16.38
CA LEU A 384 1.50 0.91 17.68
C LEU A 384 2.38 1.68 18.67
N PHE A 385 1.87 1.83 19.88
CA PHE A 385 2.45 2.54 21.02
C PHE A 385 2.71 1.50 22.12
N LEU A 386 3.95 1.09 22.28
CA LEU A 386 4.33 0.01 23.20
C LEU A 386 5.40 0.45 24.20
N ASP A 387 5.36 -0.13 25.40
CA ASP A 387 6.46 -0.12 26.36
C ASP A 387 7.21 -1.46 26.25
N VAL A 388 8.52 -1.40 26.01
CA VAL A 388 9.34 -2.58 25.70
C VAL A 388 10.65 -2.60 26.48
N GLU A 389 11.17 -3.81 26.75
CA GLU A 389 12.51 -4.04 27.26
C GLU A 389 13.38 -4.72 26.18
N LEU A 390 14.54 -4.17 25.88
CA LEU A 390 15.42 -4.71 24.84
C LEU A 390 16.07 -6.03 25.29
N LEU A 391 16.07 -7.05 24.43
CA LEU A 391 16.69 -8.36 24.72
C LEU A 391 17.98 -8.59 23.93
N GLY A 392 18.11 -8.00 22.75
CA GLY A 392 19.32 -8.08 21.91
C GLY A 392 19.02 -8.40 20.45
N ALA A 393 20.07 -8.44 19.62
CA ALA A 393 19.94 -8.73 18.19
C ALA A 393 19.69 -10.21 17.90
N VAL A 394 18.85 -10.48 16.90
CA VAL A 394 18.59 -11.79 16.30
C VAL A 394 18.87 -11.69 14.79
N ARG A 395 19.49 -12.73 14.22
CA ARG A 395 19.70 -12.84 12.77
C ARG A 395 18.61 -13.68 12.14
N GLU A 396 18.05 -13.18 11.05
CA GLU A 396 17.04 -13.87 10.25
C GLU A 396 17.38 -13.78 8.77
N SER A 397 16.63 -14.52 7.95
CA SER A 397 16.74 -14.50 6.49
C SER A 397 16.64 -13.09 5.89
N GLY A 398 15.91 -12.19 6.55
CA GLY A 398 15.69 -10.80 6.15
C GLY A 398 16.66 -9.78 6.76
N GLY A 399 17.71 -10.22 7.46
CA GLY A 399 18.68 -9.34 8.12
C GLY A 399 18.66 -9.43 9.64
N THR A 400 19.25 -8.44 10.29
CA THR A 400 19.32 -8.35 11.76
C THR A 400 18.09 -7.61 12.27
N CYS A 401 17.36 -8.20 13.22
CA CYS A 401 16.28 -7.54 13.95
C CYS A 401 16.66 -7.43 15.44
N LEU A 402 16.04 -6.48 16.13
CA LEU A 402 16.18 -6.31 17.57
C LEU A 402 14.97 -6.96 18.26
N LEU A 403 15.23 -7.92 19.14
CA LEU A 403 14.20 -8.56 19.94
C LEU A 403 13.94 -7.69 21.18
N ALA A 404 12.67 -7.46 21.47
CA ALA A 404 12.24 -6.75 22.67
C ALA A 404 11.06 -7.46 23.33
N ARG A 405 11.00 -7.42 24.65
CA ARG A 405 9.89 -7.93 25.46
C ARG A 405 8.86 -6.83 25.63
N CYS A 406 7.61 -7.06 25.26
CA CYS A 406 6.52 -6.09 25.47
C CYS A 406 5.99 -6.19 26.91
N GLU A 407 5.90 -5.06 27.62
CA GLU A 407 5.13 -5.00 28.87
C GLU A 407 3.63 -5.13 28.54
N GLY A 408 2.87 -5.92 29.31
CA GLY A 408 1.44 -6.19 29.07
C GLY A 408 1.08 -7.47 28.30
N GLY A 409 2.06 -8.28 27.87
CA GLY A 409 1.86 -9.69 27.50
C GLY A 409 1.00 -9.98 26.27
N VAL A 410 1.63 -10.14 25.11
CA VAL A 410 1.18 -10.96 23.96
C VAL A 410 1.79 -12.37 24.05
N PRO A 411 1.09 -13.38 24.58
CA PRO A 411 1.66 -14.71 24.72
C PRO A 411 1.64 -15.42 23.36
N VAL A 412 2.80 -15.91 22.91
CA VAL A 412 2.93 -16.69 21.67
C VAL A 412 2.66 -18.17 22.01
N ALA A 413 1.74 -18.81 21.28
CA ALA A 413 1.43 -20.23 21.48
C ALA A 413 2.69 -21.10 21.32
N GLY A 414 3.13 -21.74 22.42
CA GLY A 414 4.28 -22.65 22.45
C GLY A 414 5.61 -22.04 22.92
N ALA A 415 5.67 -20.75 23.25
CA ALA A 415 6.80 -20.11 23.91
C ALA A 415 6.47 -19.81 25.39
N PRO A 416 7.45 -19.70 26.31
CA PRO A 416 7.18 -19.25 27.68
C PRO A 416 6.42 -17.92 27.68
N ALA A 417 5.69 -17.63 28.76
CA ALA A 417 4.68 -16.58 28.93
C ALA A 417 5.14 -15.10 28.75
N GLU A 418 6.23 -14.87 28.03
CA GLU A 418 6.81 -13.56 27.73
C GLU A 418 6.59 -13.18 26.27
N ALA A 419 6.00 -12.01 26.08
CA ALA A 419 5.66 -11.48 24.79
C ALA A 419 6.84 -10.83 24.11
N TRP A 420 7.23 -11.32 22.92
CA TRP A 420 8.34 -10.76 22.18
C TRP A 420 7.90 -10.09 20.89
N VAL A 421 8.50 -8.93 20.62
CA VAL A 421 8.30 -8.16 19.40
C VAL A 421 9.64 -8.04 18.69
N ARG A 422 9.61 -8.26 17.38
CA ARG A 422 10.76 -8.03 16.50
C ARG A 422 10.71 -6.62 15.96
N LEU A 423 11.74 -5.84 16.26
CA LEU A 423 11.92 -4.47 15.79
C LEU A 423 12.88 -4.48 14.59
N THR A 424 12.44 -3.89 13.47
CA THR A 424 13.23 -3.76 12.24
C THR A 424 13.40 -2.29 11.85
N VAL A 425 14.33 -2.03 10.93
CA VAL A 425 14.50 -0.70 10.33
C VAL A 425 13.30 -0.36 9.44
N ALA A 426 12.96 0.93 9.34
CA ALA A 426 11.91 1.40 8.43
C ALA A 426 12.44 1.66 7.01
N ASP A 427 13.68 2.16 6.92
CA ASP A 427 14.42 2.41 5.68
C ASP A 427 15.88 2.02 5.92
N ASP A 428 16.53 1.43 4.91
CA ASP A 428 17.89 0.90 4.97
C ASP A 428 18.90 1.81 4.23
N ASP A 429 18.48 2.98 3.74
CA ASP A 429 19.35 4.00 3.15
C ASP A 429 20.40 4.46 4.19
N PRO A 430 21.71 4.37 3.88
CA PRO A 430 22.78 4.65 4.83
C PRO A 430 22.83 6.11 5.31
N ALA A 431 22.19 7.05 4.59
CA ALA A 431 22.11 8.44 5.03
C ALA A 431 21.14 8.63 6.21
N LEU A 432 20.14 7.74 6.34
CA LEU A 432 19.18 7.74 7.45
C LEU A 432 19.74 7.03 8.68
N ALA A 433 19.24 7.40 9.86
CA ALA A 433 19.77 6.90 11.13
C ALA A 433 19.23 5.52 11.56
N HIS A 434 18.21 4.99 10.88
CA HIS A 434 17.46 3.81 11.30
C HIS A 434 18.36 2.61 11.63
N ARG A 435 19.24 2.23 10.69
CA ARG A 435 20.10 1.04 10.84
C ARG A 435 21.13 1.22 11.95
N ASP A 436 21.82 2.35 11.97
CA ASP A 436 22.85 2.65 12.97
C ASP A 436 22.25 2.67 14.38
N ASN A 437 21.09 3.30 14.53
CA ASN A 437 20.38 3.34 15.81
C ASN A 437 19.92 1.96 16.27
N LEU A 438 19.37 1.14 15.36
CA LEU A 438 18.92 -0.22 15.71
C LEU A 438 20.08 -1.10 16.15
N MET A 439 21.21 -1.02 15.44
CA MET A 439 22.42 -1.75 15.80
C MET A 439 23.02 -1.27 17.12
N LEU A 440 22.94 0.02 17.42
CA LEU A 440 23.41 0.56 18.68
C LEU A 440 22.52 0.14 19.86
N LEU A 441 21.19 0.21 19.72
CA LEU A 441 20.25 -0.26 20.74
C LEU A 441 20.39 -1.77 21.02
N ALA A 442 20.74 -2.56 20.01
CA ALA A 442 21.03 -3.98 20.19
C ALA A 442 22.21 -4.26 21.14
N THR A 443 23.06 -3.26 21.42
CA THR A 443 24.15 -3.37 22.39
C THR A 443 23.75 -3.03 23.84
N ALA A 444 22.49 -2.67 24.09
CA ALA A 444 21.99 -2.27 25.40
C ALA A 444 20.77 -3.11 25.86
N PRO A 445 20.89 -4.44 25.98
CA PRO A 445 19.82 -5.28 26.54
C PRO A 445 19.47 -4.85 27.97
N GLY A 446 18.22 -5.07 28.37
CA GLY A 446 17.64 -4.60 29.64
C GLY A 446 17.16 -3.15 29.62
N THR A 447 17.48 -2.37 28.58
CA THR A 447 16.99 -0.99 28.45
C THR A 447 15.48 -1.00 28.23
N ARG A 448 14.75 -0.24 29.05
CA ARG A 448 13.31 -0.03 28.89
C ARG A 448 13.05 1.21 28.07
N LEU A 449 12.25 1.06 27.03
CA LEU A 449 11.92 2.12 26.10
C LEU A 449 10.41 2.17 25.88
N ARG A 450 9.90 3.39 25.81
CA ARG A 450 8.62 3.65 25.18
C ARG A 450 8.86 3.79 23.68
N ILE A 451 8.11 3.09 22.84
CA ILE A 451 8.31 3.08 21.39
C ILE A 451 7.05 3.40 20.62
N ILE A 452 7.26 3.96 19.42
CA ILE A 452 6.26 4.06 18.36
C ILE A 452 6.77 3.25 17.17
N GLY A 453 5.99 2.28 16.72
CA GLY A 453 6.35 1.46 15.57
C GLY A 453 5.18 1.26 14.60
N ARG A 454 5.49 0.94 13.34
CA ARG A 454 4.48 0.57 12.33
C ARG A 454 4.38 -0.94 12.24
N LEU A 455 3.16 -1.46 12.18
CA LEU A 455 2.95 -2.89 12.04
C LEU A 455 3.54 -3.43 10.74
N VAL A 456 4.29 -4.54 10.83
CA VAL A 456 4.67 -5.37 9.68
C VAL A 456 3.95 -6.70 9.79
N PRO A 457 2.98 -7.02 8.91
CA PRO A 457 2.27 -8.29 8.95
C PRO A 457 3.23 -9.49 8.90
N ALA A 458 3.17 -10.35 9.91
CA ALA A 458 4.00 -11.54 10.02
C ALA A 458 3.34 -12.58 10.94
N LEU A 459 3.86 -13.81 10.96
CA LEU A 459 3.38 -14.89 11.84
C LEU A 459 3.78 -14.71 13.32
N HIS A 460 4.47 -13.62 13.62
CA HIS A 460 4.95 -13.24 14.95
C HIS A 460 4.90 -11.71 15.07
N PRO A 461 4.79 -11.14 16.28
CA PRO A 461 4.78 -9.69 16.46
C PRO A 461 6.02 -9.02 15.85
N ARG A 462 5.81 -8.12 14.89
CA ARG A 462 6.87 -7.40 14.17
C ARG A 462 6.47 -5.96 13.89
N LEU A 463 7.39 -5.03 14.17
CA LEU A 463 7.23 -3.60 13.92
C LEU A 463 8.47 -3.02 13.21
N THR A 464 8.27 -2.04 12.33
CA THR A 464 9.34 -1.10 12.01
C THR A 464 9.41 -0.03 13.10
N LEU A 465 10.60 0.21 13.65
CA LEU A 465 10.78 1.20 14.71
C LEU A 465 10.87 2.62 14.12
N LEU A 466 9.95 3.49 14.52
CA LEU A 466 9.84 4.85 13.99
C LEU A 466 10.33 5.91 14.97
N ALA A 467 10.04 5.73 16.27
CA ALA A 467 10.52 6.60 17.33
C ALA A 467 10.62 5.84 18.66
N CYS A 468 11.47 6.33 19.55
CA CYS A 468 11.56 5.81 20.92
C CYS A 468 11.84 6.92 21.93
N SER A 469 11.56 6.65 23.21
CA SER A 469 12.09 7.47 24.30
C SER A 469 13.61 7.42 24.26
N HIS A 470 14.26 8.49 24.71
CA HIS A 470 15.70 8.47 24.87
C HIS A 470 16.10 7.36 25.85
N PRO A 471 17.15 6.55 25.61
CA PRO A 471 17.51 5.43 26.50
C PRO A 471 17.84 5.86 27.94
N THR A 472 18.28 7.10 28.14
CA THR A 472 18.51 7.71 29.47
C THR A 472 17.25 8.30 30.12
N GLY A 473 16.10 8.26 29.45
CA GLY A 473 14.82 8.81 29.90
C GLY A 473 14.58 10.30 29.59
N ALA A 474 15.55 11.02 29.03
CA ALA A 474 15.45 12.45 28.73
C ALA A 474 15.02 12.72 27.26
N GLY A 475 13.72 12.85 27.01
CA GLY A 475 13.19 13.23 25.70
C GLY A 475 12.92 12.06 24.75
N THR A 476 12.83 12.35 23.46
CA THR A 476 12.44 11.38 22.41
C THR A 476 13.36 11.47 21.19
N ILE A 477 13.49 10.34 20.51
CA ILE A 477 14.35 10.14 19.36
C ILE A 477 13.47 9.82 18.15
N ASP A 478 13.59 10.65 17.11
CA ASP A 478 13.03 10.39 15.79
C ASP A 478 13.99 9.42 15.07
N PHE A 479 13.62 8.13 14.99
CA PHE A 479 14.57 7.04 14.77
C PHE A 479 15.30 7.09 13.41
N GLY A 480 14.69 7.73 12.41
CA GLY A 480 15.29 7.92 11.08
C GLY A 480 16.13 9.19 10.92
N LEU A 481 15.97 10.17 11.82
CA LEU A 481 16.55 11.52 11.69
C LEU A 481 17.61 11.80 12.74
N ASP A 482 17.40 11.40 13.99
CA ASP A 482 18.32 11.63 15.09
C ASP A 482 19.30 10.46 15.20
N ARG A 483 20.59 10.74 15.38
CA ARG A 483 21.63 9.71 15.50
C ARG A 483 22.00 9.51 16.96
N LEU A 484 21.70 8.33 17.49
CA LEU A 484 22.15 7.89 18.80
C LEU A 484 23.66 7.64 18.77
N ARG A 485 24.30 7.93 19.90
CA ARG A 485 25.72 7.67 20.15
C ARG A 485 25.84 6.72 21.32
N ARG A 486 27.01 6.09 21.46
CA ARG A 486 27.27 5.17 22.56
C ARG A 486 27.11 5.81 23.95
N ALA A 487 27.38 7.11 24.06
CA ALA A 487 27.18 7.90 25.29
C ALA A 487 25.70 8.08 25.67
N ASP A 488 24.78 7.87 24.73
CA ASP A 488 23.34 7.98 24.95
C ASP A 488 22.74 6.68 25.51
N LEU A 489 23.55 5.61 25.64
CA LEU A 489 23.14 4.36 26.25
C LEU A 489 23.29 4.40 27.79
N PRO A 490 22.43 3.69 28.56
CA PRO A 490 22.51 3.68 30.02
C PRO A 490 23.85 3.19 30.57
N ASP A 491 24.44 2.18 29.93
CA ASP A 491 25.82 1.73 30.18
C ASP A 491 26.62 1.73 28.87
N PRO A 492 27.43 2.77 28.60
CA PRO A 492 28.23 2.85 27.38
C PRO A 492 29.37 1.81 27.33
N THR A 493 29.70 1.17 28.46
CA THR A 493 30.81 0.21 28.58
C THR A 493 30.37 -1.25 28.50
N ALA A 494 29.06 -1.51 28.54
CA ALA A 494 28.52 -2.87 28.48
C ALA A 494 28.95 -3.63 27.20
N PRO A 495 29.36 -4.90 27.32
CA PRO A 495 29.63 -5.75 26.17
C PRO A 495 28.33 -6.09 25.45
N ALA A 496 28.39 -6.17 24.12
CA ALA A 496 27.24 -6.54 23.30
C ALA A 496 26.87 -8.01 23.55
N HIS A 497 25.67 -8.26 24.07
CA HIS A 497 25.14 -9.60 24.21
C HIS A 497 24.21 -9.93 23.03
N LEU A 498 24.42 -11.10 22.42
CA LEU A 498 23.44 -11.66 21.50
C LEU A 498 22.22 -12.14 22.30
N ALA A 499 21.03 -11.94 21.76
CA ALA A 499 19.83 -12.51 22.36
C ALA A 499 19.97 -14.04 22.42
N PRO A 500 19.48 -14.71 23.48
CA PRO A 500 19.52 -16.16 23.55
C PRO A 500 18.76 -16.78 22.38
N PRO A 501 19.28 -17.87 21.78
CA PRO A 501 18.60 -18.58 20.69
C PRO A 501 17.27 -19.14 21.20
N GLN A 502 16.22 -18.96 20.41
CA GLN A 502 14.87 -19.29 20.84
C GLN A 502 14.48 -20.73 20.49
N PRO A 503 13.89 -21.50 21.42
CA PRO A 503 13.35 -22.82 21.10
C PRO A 503 12.14 -22.66 20.19
N GLY A 504 12.26 -23.16 18.94
CA GLY A 504 11.23 -23.03 17.89
C GLY A 504 11.75 -22.43 16.57
N GLU A 505 13.02 -22.01 16.52
CA GLU A 505 13.68 -21.41 15.34
C GLU A 505 13.75 -22.30 14.08
N SER A 506 13.37 -23.58 14.17
CA SER A 506 13.08 -24.37 12.96
C SER A 506 11.73 -23.94 12.40
N GLY A 507 11.73 -22.82 11.68
CA GLY A 507 10.58 -22.28 10.98
C GLY A 507 9.94 -23.34 10.09
N ALA A 508 8.93 -24.02 10.63
CA ALA A 508 7.97 -24.75 9.82
C ALA A 508 7.23 -23.69 9.01
N GLN A 509 7.77 -23.33 7.84
CA GLN A 509 7.11 -22.45 6.90
C GLN A 509 5.68 -22.97 6.74
N SER A 510 4.70 -22.14 7.09
CA SER A 510 3.29 -22.45 6.88
C SER A 510 3.14 -22.93 5.44
N PRO A 511 2.57 -24.11 5.17
CA PRO A 511 2.47 -24.64 3.81
C PRO A 511 1.59 -23.78 2.89
N LEU A 512 1.01 -22.68 3.42
CA LEU A 512 0.40 -21.60 2.66
C LEU A 512 1.32 -21.04 1.55
N TYR A 513 2.65 -21.06 1.75
CA TYR A 513 3.61 -20.62 0.73
C TYR A 513 3.46 -21.38 -0.60
N LEU A 514 2.94 -22.62 -0.57
CA LEU A 514 2.68 -23.41 -1.77
C LEU A 514 1.59 -22.77 -2.64
N LEU A 515 0.53 -22.22 -2.03
CA LEU A 515 -0.51 -21.49 -2.74
C LEU A 515 -0.02 -20.09 -3.17
N GLU A 516 0.65 -19.36 -2.28
CA GLU A 516 1.22 -18.03 -2.56
C GLU A 516 2.15 -18.07 -3.77
N ARG A 517 3.02 -19.08 -3.83
CA ARG A 517 3.92 -19.29 -4.97
C ARG A 517 3.17 -19.43 -6.29
N ARG A 518 2.01 -20.11 -6.33
CA ARG A 518 1.22 -20.26 -7.57
C ARG A 518 0.54 -18.95 -7.97
N VAL A 519 0.05 -18.19 -7.00
CA VAL A 519 -0.50 -16.85 -7.23
C VAL A 519 0.58 -15.94 -7.82
N GLU A 520 1.77 -15.89 -7.22
CA GLU A 520 2.90 -15.08 -7.69
C GLU A 520 3.41 -15.54 -9.06
N GLN A 521 3.58 -16.84 -9.29
CA GLN A 521 4.07 -17.40 -10.55
C GLN A 521 3.16 -17.10 -11.74
N THR A 522 1.86 -16.93 -11.51
CA THR A 522 0.88 -16.60 -12.56
C THR A 522 1.12 -15.21 -13.16
N VAL A 523 1.56 -14.24 -12.36
CA VAL A 523 1.69 -12.85 -12.81
C VAL A 523 2.74 -12.65 -13.92
N PRO A 524 3.98 -13.13 -13.80
CA PRO A 524 4.96 -12.95 -14.88
C PRO A 524 4.63 -13.77 -16.13
N ALA A 525 4.22 -15.03 -15.97
CA ALA A 525 4.15 -16.01 -17.06
C ALA A 525 2.72 -16.35 -17.54
N GLY A 526 1.70 -15.77 -16.92
CA GLY A 526 0.30 -15.94 -17.29
C GLY A 526 -0.28 -17.31 -16.96
N ARG A 527 -1.47 -17.59 -17.51
CA ARG A 527 -2.19 -18.87 -17.30
C ARG A 527 -1.36 -20.09 -17.70
N ALA A 528 -0.57 -19.97 -18.76
CA ALA A 528 0.25 -21.06 -19.29
C ALA A 528 1.24 -21.61 -18.25
N ALA A 529 1.70 -20.78 -17.31
CA ALA A 529 2.60 -21.19 -16.23
C ALA A 529 1.99 -22.27 -15.34
N LEU A 530 0.68 -22.18 -15.09
CA LEU A 530 -0.06 -23.12 -14.25
C LEU A 530 -0.59 -24.32 -15.04
N GLY A 531 -0.95 -24.14 -16.31
CA GLY A 531 -1.41 -25.25 -17.16
C GLY A 531 -0.37 -26.35 -17.37
N MET A 532 0.92 -26.05 -17.18
CA MET A 532 2.04 -26.98 -17.38
C MET A 532 2.56 -27.64 -16.08
N LEU A 533 2.00 -27.30 -14.92
CA LEU A 533 2.53 -27.71 -13.60
C LEU A 533 2.26 -29.20 -13.26
N GLY A 534 1.31 -29.85 -13.93
CA GLY A 534 0.96 -31.25 -13.68
C GLY A 534 0.12 -31.47 -12.41
N ASP A 535 0.26 -32.63 -11.77
CA ASP A 535 -0.53 -33.03 -10.60
C ASP A 535 -0.08 -32.31 -9.31
N VAL A 536 -0.99 -31.53 -8.70
CA VAL A 536 -0.79 -30.81 -7.43
C VAL A 536 -1.35 -31.55 -6.21
N THR A 537 -1.79 -32.80 -6.35
CA THR A 537 -2.44 -33.58 -5.28
C THR A 537 -1.54 -33.77 -4.05
N ALA A 538 -0.22 -33.89 -4.23
CA ALA A 538 0.72 -33.98 -3.11
C ALA A 538 0.80 -32.67 -2.32
N GLU A 539 0.88 -31.53 -3.00
CA GLU A 539 0.88 -30.19 -2.38
C GLU A 539 -0.44 -29.94 -1.64
N ALA A 540 -1.58 -30.20 -2.28
CA ALA A 540 -2.90 -30.07 -1.67
C ALA A 540 -3.10 -30.98 -0.44
N ARG A 541 -2.51 -32.19 -0.43
CA ARG A 541 -2.52 -33.05 0.76
C ARG A 541 -1.67 -32.49 1.90
N ARG A 542 -0.51 -31.91 1.59
CA ARG A 542 0.36 -31.26 2.59
C ARG A 542 -0.34 -30.06 3.24
N ILE A 543 -0.99 -29.22 2.45
CA ILE A 543 -1.77 -28.07 2.94
C ILE A 543 -2.95 -28.56 3.82
N ARG A 544 -3.69 -29.60 3.41
CA ARG A 544 -4.78 -30.19 4.22
C ARG A 544 -4.31 -30.71 5.57
N ARG A 545 -3.17 -31.41 5.62
CA ARG A 545 -2.60 -31.94 6.86
C ARG A 545 -2.21 -30.83 7.85
N ALA A 546 -1.95 -29.62 7.36
CA ALA A 546 -1.68 -28.46 8.19
C ALA A 546 -2.94 -27.67 8.59
N GLY A 547 -4.14 -28.22 8.37
CA GLY A 547 -5.40 -27.58 8.79
C GLY A 547 -5.92 -26.50 7.84
N LEU A 548 -5.44 -26.44 6.59
CA LEU A 548 -5.83 -25.43 5.61
C LEU A 548 -6.64 -26.01 4.42
N PRO A 549 -7.80 -26.67 4.64
CA PRO A 549 -8.53 -27.35 3.56
C PRO A 549 -9.00 -26.39 2.45
N THR A 550 -9.34 -25.15 2.79
CA THR A 550 -9.74 -24.13 1.81
C THR A 550 -8.60 -23.76 0.87
N ALA A 551 -7.37 -23.53 1.38
CA ALA A 551 -6.21 -23.29 0.52
C ALA A 551 -5.91 -24.48 -0.39
N ALA A 552 -6.07 -25.72 0.09
CA ALA A 552 -5.87 -26.89 -0.74
C ALA A 552 -6.91 -27.00 -1.88
N GLY A 553 -8.17 -26.66 -1.59
CA GLY A 553 -9.23 -26.56 -2.58
C GLY A 553 -8.94 -25.47 -3.62
N LEU A 554 -8.54 -24.29 -3.18
CA LEU A 554 -8.16 -23.16 -4.04
C LEU A 554 -6.96 -23.48 -4.93
N LEU A 555 -5.91 -24.13 -4.39
CA LEU A 555 -4.77 -24.60 -5.18
C LEU A 555 -5.22 -25.54 -6.30
N THR A 556 -6.07 -26.51 -5.96
CA THR A 556 -6.58 -27.50 -6.93
C THR A 556 -7.43 -26.83 -8.00
N ALA A 557 -8.33 -25.92 -7.62
CA ALA A 557 -9.22 -25.23 -8.55
C ALA A 557 -8.49 -24.22 -9.44
N LEU A 558 -7.49 -23.51 -8.91
CA LEU A 558 -6.64 -22.59 -9.67
C LEU A 558 -5.85 -23.35 -10.75
N CYS A 559 -5.21 -24.47 -10.41
CA CYS A 559 -4.48 -25.29 -11.39
C CYS A 559 -5.42 -25.94 -12.41
N ALA A 560 -6.59 -26.43 -11.97
CA ALA A 560 -7.58 -27.03 -12.86
C ALA A 560 -8.13 -26.01 -13.88
N SER A 561 -8.51 -24.82 -13.42
CA SER A 561 -9.01 -23.75 -14.30
C SER A 561 -7.96 -23.29 -15.31
N ALA A 562 -6.68 -23.26 -14.94
CA ALA A 562 -5.60 -22.95 -15.86
C ALA A 562 -5.42 -24.03 -16.95
N ALA A 563 -5.53 -25.31 -16.58
CA ALA A 563 -5.35 -26.44 -17.48
C ALA A 563 -6.58 -26.70 -18.38
N GLN A 564 -7.77 -26.27 -17.95
CA GLN A 564 -9.01 -26.53 -18.69
C GLN A 564 -9.02 -25.78 -20.02
N ARG A 565 -9.13 -26.55 -21.10
CA ARG A 565 -9.43 -26.08 -22.45
C ARG A 565 -10.47 -26.97 -23.08
N ASP A 566 -11.68 -26.45 -23.19
CA ASP A 566 -12.77 -27.18 -23.80
C ASP A 566 -12.57 -27.28 -25.31
N ARG A 567 -13.19 -28.29 -25.90
CA ARG A 567 -13.18 -28.50 -27.35
C ARG A 567 -14.60 -28.48 -27.88
N ASP A 568 -14.78 -27.88 -29.05
CA ASP A 568 -16.04 -27.99 -29.77
C ASP A 568 -16.28 -29.44 -30.25
N LEU A 569 -17.47 -29.69 -30.81
CA LEU A 569 -17.82 -31.00 -31.38
C LEU A 569 -16.89 -31.45 -32.52
N PHE A 570 -16.05 -30.55 -33.05
CA PHE A 570 -15.06 -30.80 -34.10
C PHE A 570 -13.63 -30.94 -33.55
N GLY A 571 -13.45 -30.97 -32.22
CA GLY A 571 -12.14 -31.10 -31.57
C GLY A 571 -11.29 -29.83 -31.54
N ARG A 572 -11.82 -28.69 -32.00
CA ARG A 572 -11.13 -27.39 -31.98
C ARG A 572 -11.21 -26.80 -30.58
N LEU A 573 -10.14 -26.15 -30.13
CA LEU A 573 -10.12 -25.50 -28.82
C LEU A 573 -11.12 -24.34 -28.79
N LEU A 574 -12.01 -24.35 -27.80
CA LEU A 574 -12.83 -23.19 -27.45
C LEU A 574 -11.95 -22.12 -26.79
N PRO A 575 -12.41 -20.85 -26.78
CA PRO A 575 -11.78 -19.81 -25.98
C PRO A 575 -11.61 -20.27 -24.53
N ALA A 576 -10.47 -19.93 -23.93
CA ALA A 576 -10.23 -20.24 -22.53
C ALA A 576 -11.25 -19.51 -21.63
N ASP A 577 -11.67 -20.17 -20.55
CA ASP A 577 -12.45 -19.54 -19.49
C ASP A 577 -11.55 -18.61 -18.66
N THR A 578 -11.36 -17.40 -19.17
CA THR A 578 -10.53 -16.36 -18.54
C THR A 578 -11.16 -15.87 -17.24
N ASP A 579 -12.49 -15.82 -17.16
CA ASP A 579 -13.22 -15.29 -16.00
C ASP A 579 -13.19 -16.27 -14.81
N GLY A 580 -13.38 -17.56 -15.07
CA GLY A 580 -13.23 -18.59 -14.04
C GLY A 580 -11.79 -18.66 -13.51
N PHE A 581 -10.80 -18.59 -14.41
CA PHE A 581 -9.39 -18.55 -14.02
C PHE A 581 -9.07 -17.33 -13.14
N ALA A 582 -9.48 -16.13 -13.56
CA ALA A 582 -9.27 -14.90 -12.80
C ALA A 582 -9.95 -14.94 -11.42
N THR A 583 -11.14 -15.56 -11.34
CA THR A 583 -11.88 -15.73 -10.08
C THR A 583 -11.13 -16.64 -9.10
N TYR A 584 -10.64 -17.81 -9.53
CA TYR A 584 -9.85 -18.69 -8.66
C TYR A 584 -8.51 -18.08 -8.27
N TRP A 585 -7.88 -17.32 -9.16
CA TRP A 585 -6.65 -16.59 -8.84
C TRP A 585 -6.91 -15.51 -7.79
N LEU A 586 -7.95 -14.68 -7.98
CA LEU A 586 -8.34 -13.64 -7.03
C LEU A 586 -8.72 -14.23 -5.67
N ALA A 587 -9.53 -15.29 -5.66
CA ALA A 587 -9.91 -15.98 -4.43
C ALA A 587 -8.68 -16.52 -3.68
N SER A 588 -7.70 -17.07 -4.41
CA SER A 588 -6.44 -17.53 -3.83
C SER A 588 -5.63 -16.39 -3.22
N ALA A 589 -5.46 -15.27 -3.94
CA ALA A 589 -4.73 -14.09 -3.46
C ALA A 589 -5.40 -13.43 -2.24
N ARG A 590 -6.73 -13.35 -2.24
CA ARG A 590 -7.52 -12.80 -1.12
C ARG A 590 -7.48 -13.72 0.10
N TYR A 591 -7.55 -15.04 -0.13
CA TYR A 591 -7.47 -16.03 0.94
C TYR A 591 -6.10 -16.01 1.63
N THR A 592 -4.99 -16.00 0.88
CA THR A 592 -3.64 -15.97 1.48
C THR A 592 -3.42 -14.70 2.29
N ALA A 593 -3.88 -13.54 1.81
CA ALA A 593 -3.84 -12.29 2.56
C ALA A 593 -4.68 -12.36 3.85
N ALA A 594 -5.92 -12.85 3.77
CA ALA A 594 -6.80 -12.97 4.93
C ALA A 594 -6.24 -13.94 5.99
N VAL A 595 -5.64 -15.06 5.57
CA VAL A 595 -4.96 -15.99 6.48
C VAL A 595 -3.74 -15.32 7.11
N ALA A 596 -2.92 -14.60 6.33
CA ALA A 596 -1.77 -13.88 6.88
C ALA A 596 -2.18 -12.81 7.91
N GLU A 597 -3.24 -12.05 7.62
CA GLU A 597 -3.81 -11.07 8.55
C GLU A 597 -4.34 -11.74 9.82
N SER A 598 -5.07 -12.86 9.69
CA SER A 598 -5.59 -13.62 10.82
C SER A 598 -4.49 -14.23 11.69
N LEU A 599 -3.45 -14.80 11.07
CA LEU A 599 -2.29 -15.35 11.79
C LEU A 599 -1.47 -14.24 12.47
N CYS A 600 -1.35 -13.08 11.83
CA CYS A 600 -0.75 -11.90 12.45
C CYS A 600 -1.56 -11.45 13.67
N ALA A 601 -2.87 -11.27 13.52
CA ALA A 601 -3.76 -10.90 14.63
C ALA A 601 -3.68 -11.89 15.80
N ALA A 602 -3.67 -13.20 15.50
CA ALA A 602 -3.51 -14.25 16.51
C ALA A 602 -2.15 -14.17 17.21
N ALA A 603 -1.09 -13.83 16.49
CA ALA A 603 0.24 -13.64 17.06
C ALA A 603 0.31 -12.44 18.01
N TRP A 604 -0.62 -11.48 17.90
CA TRP A 604 -0.79 -10.33 18.81
C TRP A 604 -1.84 -10.58 19.91
N GLY A 605 -2.58 -11.69 19.88
CA GLY A 605 -3.63 -12.02 20.85
C GLY A 605 -3.11 -12.75 22.10
N PRO A 606 -3.94 -12.88 23.15
CA PRO A 606 -3.63 -13.74 24.29
C PRO A 606 -3.52 -15.20 23.83
N ALA A 607 -2.48 -15.95 24.26
CA ALA A 607 -2.48 -17.39 24.03
C ALA A 607 -3.71 -18.00 24.69
N GLN A 608 -4.51 -18.72 23.92
CA GLN A 608 -5.44 -19.68 24.49
C GLN A 608 -4.60 -20.73 25.21
N GLU A 609 -4.81 -20.89 26.51
CA GLU A 609 -4.41 -22.10 27.22
C GLU A 609 -4.99 -23.28 26.43
N VAL A 610 -4.12 -24.05 25.77
CA VAL A 610 -4.49 -25.37 25.30
C VAL A 610 -4.80 -26.14 26.57
N PRO A 611 -6.06 -26.58 26.82
CA PRO A 611 -6.36 -27.34 28.02
C PRO A 611 -5.41 -28.54 28.02
N SER A 612 -4.54 -28.59 29.02
CA SER A 612 -3.63 -29.71 29.19
C SER A 612 -4.54 -30.94 29.24
N ALA A 613 -4.35 -31.87 28.30
CA ALA A 613 -5.03 -33.15 28.36
C ALA A 613 -4.69 -33.72 29.74
N ALA A 614 -5.68 -33.72 30.64
CA ALA A 614 -5.53 -34.36 31.93
C ALA A 614 -5.04 -35.79 31.67
N PRO A 615 -4.05 -36.29 32.42
CA PRO A 615 -3.64 -37.68 32.26
C PRO A 615 -4.91 -38.51 32.46
N SER A 616 -5.28 -39.31 31.45
CA SER A 616 -6.39 -40.24 31.59
C SER A 616 -6.01 -41.15 32.75
N ASP A 617 -6.72 -41.04 33.86
CA ASP A 617 -6.76 -42.09 34.86
C ASP A 617 -7.26 -43.34 34.13
N LEU A 618 -6.31 -44.17 33.74
CA LEU A 618 -6.57 -45.53 33.30
C LEU A 618 -7.10 -46.25 34.53
N GLU A 619 -8.42 -46.24 34.68
CA GLU A 619 -9.15 -47.21 35.47
C GLU A 619 -8.61 -48.59 35.09
N GLN A 620 -7.93 -49.21 36.05
CA GLN A 620 -7.54 -50.60 36.00
C GLN A 620 -8.82 -51.45 35.99
N GLU A 621 -9.34 -51.75 34.81
CA GLU A 621 -10.31 -52.83 34.67
C GLU A 621 -9.62 -54.18 34.96
N PRO A 622 -10.20 -55.03 35.83
CA PRO A 622 -9.63 -56.32 36.18
C PRO A 622 -9.78 -57.31 35.02
N ARG A 623 -8.65 -57.95 34.64
CA ARG A 623 -8.58 -59.00 33.61
C ARG A 623 -9.61 -60.11 33.84
N PRO A 624 -10.39 -60.52 32.82
CA PRO A 624 -11.18 -61.73 32.91
C PRO A 624 -10.26 -62.95 32.83
N THR A 625 -10.37 -63.83 33.82
CA THR A 625 -9.80 -65.17 33.78
C THR A 625 -10.69 -66.05 32.90
N TYR A 626 -10.10 -66.73 31.93
CA TYR A 626 -10.73 -67.89 31.28
C TYR A 626 -9.74 -69.05 31.27
N ARG A 627 -10.25 -70.19 31.76
CA ARG A 627 -9.80 -71.55 31.41
C ARG A 627 -10.18 -71.86 29.98
#